data_AF-A0A0D9A4I9-F1
#
_entry.id   AF-A0A0D9A4I9-F1
#
_cell.length_a   1.000
_cell.length_b   1.000
_cell.length_c   1.000
_cell.angle_alpha   90.00
_cell.angle_beta   90.00
_cell.angle_gamma   90.00
#
_symmetry.space_group_name_H-M   'P 1'
#
loop_
_entity.id
_entity.type
_entity.pdbx_description
1 polymer ?
#
loop_
_entity_poly.entity_id
_entity_poly.type
_entity_poly.pdbx_seq_one_letter_code
_entity_poly.pdbx_strand_id
1 'polypeptide(L)' 'MSFIVINTSNNFDPIHQMEFATVDEADAHAREIVTTQPQAVVRTAQLINTYTAKVTVTSKPVQIVPDSPAS' A
#
# COMPACT_ATOMS: atom_id res chain seq x y z
N MET A 1 -6.45 10.98 -15.91
CA MET A 1 -5.64 11.54 -14.81
C MET A 1 -5.99 10.74 -13.58
N SER A 2 -5.03 10.19 -12.83
CA SER A 2 -5.33 9.38 -11.65
C SER A 2 -5.42 10.25 -10.39
N PHE A 3 -6.39 9.95 -9.54
CA PHE A 3 -6.58 10.56 -8.21
C PHE A 3 -6.49 9.48 -7.15
N ILE A 4 -6.04 9.83 -5.95
CA ILE A 4 -5.94 8.90 -4.83
C ILE A 4 -6.63 9.47 -3.61
N VAL A 5 -7.14 8.56 -2.78
CA VAL A 5 -7.78 8.88 -1.50
C VAL A 5 -6.90 8.33 -0.38
N ILE A 6 -6.29 9.22 0.39
CA ILE A 6 -5.37 8.89 1.46
C ILE A 6 -6.10 9.05 2.80
N ASN A 7 -6.31 7.94 3.51
CA ASN A 7 -6.75 7.99 4.91
C ASN A 7 -5.52 8.02 5.83
N THR A 8 -5.24 9.21 6.36
CA THR A 8 -4.07 9.43 7.24
C THR A 8 -4.22 8.82 8.63
N SER A 9 -5.43 8.46 9.04
CA SER A 9 -5.69 7.81 10.33
C SER A 9 -5.46 6.29 10.31
N ASN A 10 -5.40 5.66 9.14
CA ASN A 10 -5.11 4.24 8.99
C ASN A 10 -4.35 3.96 7.68
N ASN A 11 -3.07 4.31 7.62
CA ASN A 11 -2.28 4.28 6.38
C ASN A 11 -1.85 2.88 5.90
N PHE A 12 -2.32 1.80 6.55
CA PHE A 12 -1.90 0.42 6.27
C PHE A 12 -2.96 -0.39 5.50
N ASP A 13 -4.13 0.19 5.21
CA ASP A 13 -5.20 -0.51 4.52
C ASP A 13 -4.95 -0.49 2.99
N PRO A 14 -4.96 -1.64 2.31
CA PRO A 14 -4.84 -1.71 0.84
C PRO A 14 -5.95 -0.94 0.11
N ILE A 15 -7.06 -0.64 0.78
CA ILE A 15 -8.14 0.23 0.27
C ILE A 15 -7.64 1.66 -0.03
N HIS A 16 -6.59 2.15 0.65
CA HIS A 16 -6.02 3.50 0.43
C HIS A 16 -5.04 3.59 -0.74
N GLN A 17 -4.84 2.48 -1.47
CA GLN A 17 -4.05 2.45 -2.70
C GLN A 17 -4.93 2.46 -3.95
N MET A 18 -6.24 2.68 -3.81
CA MET A 18 -7.13 2.80 -4.96
C MET A 18 -6.87 4.11 -5.72
N GLU A 19 -6.58 3.95 -7.00
CA GLU A 19 -6.51 5.02 -7.98
C GLU A 19 -7.88 5.20 -8.64
N PHE A 20 -8.38 6.43 -8.63
CA PHE A 20 -9.62 6.85 -9.26
C PHE A 20 -9.35 7.59 -10.56
N ALA A 21 -10.22 7.41 -11.55
CA ALA A 21 -10.08 8.08 -12.85
C ALA A 21 -10.54 9.55 -12.80
N THR A 22 -11.37 9.90 -11.82
CA THR A 22 -11.98 11.23 -11.69
C THR A 22 -11.91 11.76 -10.26
N VAL A 23 -12.02 13.09 -10.14
CA VAL A 23 -12.10 13.78 -8.84
C VAL A 23 -13.38 13.39 -8.10
N ASP A 24 -14.50 13.30 -8.83
CA ASP A 24 -15.81 13.03 -8.24
C ASP A 24 -15.89 11.63 -7.62
N GLU A 25 -15.28 10.62 -8.26
CA GLU A 25 -15.18 9.27 -7.70
C GLU A 25 -14.30 9.23 -6.45
N ALA A 26 -13.16 9.94 -6.47
CA ALA A 26 -12.27 10.02 -5.31
C ALA A 26 -12.95 10.73 -4.12
N ASP A 27 -13.70 11.80 -4.39
CA ASP A 27 -14.44 12.56 -3.38
C ASP A 27 -15.63 11.77 -2.81
N ALA A 28 -16.39 11.07 -3.66
CA ALA A 28 -17.46 10.17 -3.22
C ALA A 28 -16.92 9.10 -2.26
N HIS A 29 -15.78 8.49 -2.59
CA HIS A 29 -15.19 7.45 -1.76
C HIS A 29 -14.57 8.03 -0.47
N ALA A 30 -13.99 9.23 -0.53
CA ALA A 30 -13.53 9.92 0.67
C ALA A 30 -14.69 10.18 1.65
N ARG A 31 -15.86 10.58 1.16
CA ARG A 31 -17.06 10.76 1.98
C ARG A 31 -17.57 9.45 2.59
N GLU A 32 -17.54 8.36 1.85
CA GLU A 32 -17.92 7.03 2.38
C GLU A 32 -17.01 6.60 3.53
N ILE A 33 -15.69 6.82 3.40
CA ILE A 33 -14.72 6.50 4.44
C ILE A 33 -14.98 7.33 5.70
N VAL A 34 -15.19 8.65 5.57
CA VAL A 34 -15.50 9.52 6.72
C VAL A 34 -16.84 9.15 7.36
N THR A 35 -17.83 8.76 6.55
CA THR A 35 -19.13 8.30 7.06
C THR A 35 -19.00 7.03 7.89
N THR A 36 -18.17 6.08 7.42
CA THR A 36 -17.94 4.80 8.10
C THR A 36 -16.99 4.95 9.30
N GLN A 37 -16.07 5.90 9.22
CA GLN A 37 -15.03 6.18 10.21
C GLN A 37 -14.97 7.68 10.50
N PRO A 38 -15.83 8.22 11.38
CA PRO A 38 -15.93 9.68 11.62
C PRO A 38 -14.65 10.31 12.20
N GLN A 39 -13.77 9.49 12.78
CA GLN A 39 -12.47 9.90 13.32
C GLN A 39 -11.35 9.86 12.26
N ALA A 40 -11.65 9.39 11.05
CA ALA A 40 -10.68 9.27 9.97
C ALA A 40 -10.43 10.61 9.29
N VAL A 41 -9.16 10.94 9.08
CA VAL A 41 -8.74 12.12 8.33
C VAL A 41 -8.38 11.67 6.91
N VAL A 42 -9.27 11.97 5.97
CA VAL A 42 -9.14 11.57 4.57
C VAL A 42 -8.77 12.76 3.69
N ARG A 43 -7.85 12.57 2.74
CA ARG A 43 -7.39 13.58 1.79
C ARG A 43 -7.46 13.04 0.37
N THR A 44 -7.98 13.84 -0.55
CA THR A 44 -7.93 13.55 -1.99
C THR A 44 -6.70 14.24 -2.59
N ALA A 45 -5.96 13.53 -3.43
CA ALA A 45 -4.78 14.08 -4.09
C ALA A 45 -4.73 13.64 -5.56
N GLN A 46 -4.17 14.49 -6.41
CA GLN A 46 -3.87 14.14 -7.80
C GLN A 46 -2.54 13.39 -7.85
N LEU A 47 -2.51 12.26 -8.55
CA LEU A 47 -1.30 11.47 -8.74
C LEU A 47 -0.47 12.09 -9.86
N ILE A 48 0.76 12.51 -9.53
CA ILE A 48 1.69 13.14 -10.48
C ILE A 48 2.62 12.09 -11.09
N ASN A 49 3.28 11.29 -10.24
CA ASN A 49 4.23 10.25 -10.65
C ASN A 49 4.09 9.03 -9.75
N THR A 50 4.21 7.84 -10.34
CA THR A 50 4.31 6.56 -9.62
C THR A 50 5.69 5.96 -9.88
N TYR A 51 6.46 5.71 -8.83
CA TYR A 51 7.78 5.08 -8.93
C TYR A 51 7.68 3.64 -8.44
N THR A 52 8.13 2.68 -9.26
CA THR A 52 8.19 1.27 -8.89
C THR A 52 9.59 0.71 -9.16
N ALA A 53 10.09 -0.12 -8.25
CA ALA A 53 11.38 -0.77 -8.37
C ALA A 53 11.18 -2.26 -8.66
N LYS A 54 11.86 -2.78 -9.69
CA LYS A 54 11.90 -4.22 -9.96
C LYS A 54 13.13 -4.82 -9.28
N VAL A 55 12.90 -5.64 -8.24
CA VAL A 55 13.97 -6.34 -7.52
C VAL A 55 14.05 -7.79 -8.00
N THR A 56 15.24 -8.22 -8.41
CA THR A 56 15.52 -9.64 -8.70
C THR A 56 16.05 -10.29 -7.42
N VAL A 57 15.31 -11.23 -6.86
CA VAL A 57 15.71 -11.98 -5.66
C VAL A 57 16.42 -13.27 -6.09
N THR A 58 17.66 -13.45 -5.64
CA THR A 58 18.42 -14.70 -5.83
C THR A 58 18.75 -15.33 -4.50
N SER A 59 18.46 -16.62 -4.33
CA SER A 59 18.90 -17.40 -3.17
C SER A 59 20.12 -18.24 -3.54
N LYS A 60 21.08 -18.35 -2.62
CA LYS A 60 22.16 -19.34 -2.69
C LYS A 60 21.92 -20.34 -1.57
N PRO A 61 21.77 -21.64 -1.86
CA PRO A 61 21.69 -22.65 -0.82
C PRO A 61 23.03 -22.71 -0.07
N VAL A 62 22.98 -22.69 1.26
CA VAL A 62 24.15 -22.92 2.11
C VAL A 62 24.23 -24.41 2.42
N GLN A 63 25.43 -25.00 2.30
CA GLN A 63 25.63 -26.38 2.74
C GLN A 63 25.46 -26.45 4.27
N ILE A 64 24.45 -27.19 4.70
CA ILE A 64 24.29 -27.60 6.09
C ILE A 64 25.30 -28.72 6.29
N VAL A 65 26.44 -28.43 6.93
CA VAL A 65 27.35 -29.47 7.40
C VAL A 65 26.66 -30.10 8.60
N PRO A 66 26.30 -31.40 8.57
CA PRO A 66 25.76 -32.07 9.74
C PRO A 66 26.78 -31.98 10.87
N ASP A 67 26.37 -31.51 12.04
CA ASP A 67 27.22 -31.56 13.23
C ASP A 67 27.60 -33.03 13.46
N SER A 68 28.90 -33.30 13.42
CA SER A 68 29.42 -34.66 13.52
C SER A 68 29.09 -35.19 14.92
N PRO A 69 28.47 -36.38 15.07
CA PRO A 69 28.21 -36.91 16.40
C PRO A 69 29.56 -37.12 17.12
N ALA A 70 29.69 -36.49 18.29
CA ALA A 70 30.83 -36.66 19.17
C ALA A 70 31.07 -38.16 19.44
N SER A 71 32.32 -38.58 19.24
CA SER A 71 32.83 -39.92 19.60
C SER A 71 32.84 -40.15 21.11
#